data_AF-A0A1Y5P7T4-F1
#
_entry.id   AF-A0A1Y5P7T4-F1
#
_cell.length_a   1.000
_cell.length_b   1.000
_cell.length_c   1.000
_cell.angle_alpha   90.00
_cell.angle_beta   90.00
_cell.angle_gamma   90.00
#
_symmetry.space_group_name_H-M   'P 1'
#
loop_
_entity.id
_entity.type
_entity.pdbx_description
1 polymer ?
#
loop_
_entity_poly.entity_id
_entity_poly.type
_entity_poly.pdbx_seq_one_letter_code
_entity_poly.pdbx_strand_id
1 'polypeptide(L)'
;MSTTRTSGPQPTLDERTARRPHAGAWRGVWLSALGVAITAVVAWGLLLFAWMIDETHFDRPSAEFDAFTTQIERLPGVALVETERWVEAPAFWTPTSLLSAVVDVTALPGLLRTACSTVYAEPVTWSLRVSTAADAEVSMHATSDATGEALGDARCLVFGYDAVGLVHELDRAAPGLAIQPLVLENETLAFVALDEEPSGGFSRLLPLVEHCADLVAAAGLDPNTPVEISSPDLGVVLTPDESGEYLALLTQLAGDHAVRSFWSSPADSQMDGSATIQVVAPEDQRTAIENAIRASGVESADAPVGFIEP
;
A
#
# COMPACT_ATOMS: atom_id res chain seq x y z
N MET A 1 -65.96 49.68 -61.48
CA MET A 1 -65.59 49.71 -60.04
C MET A 1 -64.07 49.77 -59.96
N SER A 2 -63.54 50.92 -59.52
CA SER A 2 -62.12 51.16 -59.33
C SER A 2 -61.58 50.37 -58.14
N THR A 3 -60.40 49.75 -58.30
CA THR A 3 -59.38 49.72 -57.24
C THR A 3 -58.00 49.81 -57.90
N THR A 4 -57.26 50.81 -57.47
CA THR A 4 -55.87 51.11 -57.79
C THR A 4 -55.01 50.60 -56.64
N ARG A 5 -53.92 49.86 -56.91
CA ARG A 5 -52.70 49.85 -56.08
C ARG A 5 -51.59 49.08 -56.80
N THR A 6 -50.65 49.78 -57.42
CA THR A 6 -49.36 50.28 -56.87
C THR A 6 -48.24 49.28 -57.13
N SER A 7 -47.41 49.65 -58.11
CA SER A 7 -46.11 49.10 -58.45
C SER A 7 -45.13 49.28 -57.28
N GLY A 8 -44.67 48.15 -56.73
CA GLY A 8 -43.51 48.03 -55.85
C GLY A 8 -42.31 47.42 -56.60
N PRO A 9 -41.08 47.54 -56.06
CA PRO A 9 -39.85 47.70 -56.84
C PRO A 9 -39.24 46.41 -57.38
N GLN A 10 -38.45 46.56 -58.46
CA GLN A 10 -37.59 45.52 -59.04
C GLN A 10 -36.66 44.89 -57.99
N PRO A 11 -36.49 43.55 -57.98
CA PRO A 11 -35.39 42.93 -57.27
C PRO A 11 -34.06 43.33 -57.93
N THR A 12 -33.13 43.76 -57.09
CA THR A 12 -31.81 44.26 -57.43
C THR A 12 -30.89 43.15 -57.94
N LEU A 13 -29.84 43.62 -58.60
CA LEU A 13 -28.74 42.88 -59.21
C LEU A 13 -27.88 42.16 -58.15
N ASP A 14 -28.45 41.19 -57.44
CA ASP A 14 -27.76 40.48 -56.34
C ASP A 14 -28.06 38.96 -56.27
N GLU A 15 -28.60 38.38 -57.35
CA GLU A 15 -28.87 36.94 -57.47
C GLU A 15 -27.88 36.20 -58.39
N ARG A 16 -26.73 36.81 -58.71
CA ARG A 16 -25.65 36.20 -59.51
C ARG A 16 -24.30 36.27 -58.81
N THR A 17 -24.19 35.72 -57.62
CA THR A 17 -22.89 35.33 -57.05
C THR A 17 -22.97 33.90 -56.56
N ALA A 18 -22.67 33.01 -57.50
CA ALA A 18 -21.94 31.77 -57.33
C ALA A 18 -21.95 31.16 -55.91
N ARG A 19 -22.74 30.08 -55.75
CA ARG A 19 -22.38 28.94 -54.89
C ARG A 19 -20.96 28.48 -55.26
N ARG A 20 -19.96 29.10 -54.65
CA ARG A 20 -18.61 28.54 -54.56
C ARG A 20 -18.62 27.55 -53.38
N PRO A 21 -18.15 26.32 -53.58
CA PRO A 21 -18.27 25.27 -52.58
C PRO A 21 -17.48 25.65 -51.32
N HIS A 22 -18.04 25.38 -50.14
CA HIS A 22 -17.41 25.54 -48.82
C HIS A 22 -16.14 24.69 -48.59
N ALA A 23 -15.45 24.27 -49.65
CA ALA A 23 -14.24 23.47 -49.60
C ALA A 23 -13.08 24.16 -48.86
N GLY A 24 -13.02 25.50 -48.87
CA GLY A 24 -12.00 26.27 -48.14
C GLY A 24 -12.22 26.28 -46.61
N ALA A 25 -13.47 26.42 -46.18
CA ALA A 25 -13.82 26.46 -44.75
C ALA A 25 -13.68 25.07 -44.11
N TRP A 26 -14.10 24.02 -44.81
CA TRP A 26 -13.93 22.64 -44.35
C TRP A 26 -12.46 22.22 -44.27
N ARG A 27 -11.62 22.63 -45.23
CA ARG A 27 -10.17 22.40 -45.16
C ARG A 27 -9.52 23.15 -43.99
N GLY A 28 -9.93 24.38 -43.71
CA GLY A 28 -9.44 25.15 -42.57
C GLY A 28 -9.79 24.49 -41.22
N VAL A 29 -11.04 24.05 -41.06
CA VAL A 29 -11.49 23.34 -39.85
C VAL A 29 -10.77 21.99 -39.70
N TRP A 30 -10.58 21.24 -40.79
CA TRP A 30 -9.84 19.98 -40.77
C TRP A 30 -8.37 20.16 -40.42
N LEU A 31 -7.71 21.21 -40.94
CA LEU A 31 -6.31 21.51 -40.61
C LEU A 31 -6.17 21.92 -39.14
N SER A 32 -7.09 22.71 -38.60
CA SER A 32 -7.11 23.07 -37.18
C SER A 32 -7.38 21.87 -36.28
N ALA A 33 -8.35 21.01 -36.64
CA ALA A 33 -8.64 19.78 -35.90
C ALA A 33 -7.47 18.80 -35.92
N LEU A 34 -6.80 18.67 -37.07
CA LEU A 34 -5.57 17.87 -37.21
C LEU A 34 -4.44 18.46 -36.36
N GLY A 35 -4.28 19.78 -36.33
CA GLY A 35 -3.31 20.47 -35.48
C GLY A 35 -3.55 20.18 -33.98
N VAL A 36 -4.80 20.30 -33.53
CA VAL A 36 -5.19 19.99 -32.13
C VAL A 36 -4.97 18.52 -31.81
N ALA A 37 -5.33 17.60 -32.72
CA ALA A 37 -5.12 16.18 -32.55
C ALA A 37 -3.63 15.83 -32.44
N ILE A 38 -2.78 16.43 -33.28
CA ILE A 38 -1.33 16.24 -33.22
C ILE A 38 -0.78 16.75 -31.89
N THR A 39 -1.18 17.95 -31.45
CA THR A 39 -0.72 18.49 -30.16
C THR A 39 -1.19 17.64 -28.98
N ALA A 40 -2.41 17.11 -29.03
CA ALA A 40 -2.93 16.22 -28.00
C ALA A 40 -2.14 14.91 -27.96
N VAL A 41 -1.84 14.32 -29.12
CA VAL A 41 -1.01 13.10 -29.22
C VAL A 41 0.42 13.34 -28.76
N VAL A 42 1.03 14.48 -29.12
CA VAL A 42 2.39 14.82 -28.67
C VAL A 42 2.41 15.08 -27.17
N ALA A 43 1.45 15.84 -26.62
CA ALA A 43 1.36 16.09 -25.19
C ALA A 43 1.09 14.80 -24.41
N TRP A 44 0.21 13.94 -24.91
CA TRP A 44 -0.06 12.62 -24.34
C TRP A 44 1.17 11.72 -24.41
N GLY A 45 1.89 11.71 -25.54
CA GLY A 45 3.14 10.97 -25.70
C GLY A 45 4.23 11.46 -24.76
N LEU A 46 4.34 12.78 -24.53
CA LEU A 46 5.26 13.35 -23.55
C LEU A 46 4.87 13.01 -22.12
N LEU A 47 3.58 13.00 -21.80
CA LEU A 47 3.06 12.57 -20.50
C LEU A 47 3.34 11.08 -20.25
N LEU A 48 3.04 10.21 -21.22
CA LEU A 48 3.37 8.79 -21.16
C LEU A 48 4.87 8.55 -21.09
N PHE A 49 5.68 9.32 -21.81
CA PHE A 49 7.13 9.21 -21.73
C PHE A 49 7.64 9.67 -20.36
N ALA A 50 7.10 10.74 -19.79
CA ALA A 50 7.43 11.16 -18.42
C ALA A 50 7.01 10.12 -17.38
N TRP A 51 5.91 9.41 -17.59
CA TRP A 51 5.48 8.28 -16.76
C TRP A 51 6.28 6.99 -17.02
N MET A 52 6.85 6.80 -18.22
CA MET A 52 7.75 5.68 -18.57
C MET A 52 9.22 5.97 -18.29
N ILE A 53 9.60 7.17 -17.81
CA ILE A 53 10.88 7.36 -17.11
C ILE A 53 10.69 6.72 -15.73
N ASP A 54 10.59 5.40 -15.83
CA ASP A 54 10.59 4.40 -14.78
C ASP A 54 12.02 4.28 -14.25
N GLU A 55 12.12 3.81 -13.01
CA GLU A 55 13.22 3.81 -12.04
C GLU A 55 14.59 3.39 -12.59
N THR A 56 15.19 4.18 -13.48
CA THR A 56 16.57 3.91 -13.91
C THR A 56 17.50 4.38 -12.81
N HIS A 57 17.95 3.43 -11.98
CA HIS A 57 18.95 3.67 -10.94
C HIS A 57 20.32 3.93 -11.56
N PHE A 58 20.91 5.08 -11.24
CA PHE A 58 22.30 5.38 -11.59
C PHE A 58 23.16 5.39 -10.34
N ASP A 59 24.10 4.44 -10.26
CA ASP A 59 24.98 4.27 -9.11
C ASP A 59 25.68 5.56 -8.68
N ARG A 60 25.68 5.81 -7.36
CA ARG A 60 26.34 6.92 -6.69
C ARG A 60 27.17 6.41 -5.51
N PRO A 61 28.34 5.81 -5.75
CA PRO A 61 29.20 5.30 -4.68
C PRO A 61 29.63 6.42 -3.72
N SER A 62 29.76 6.08 -2.42
CA SER A 62 30.21 7.02 -1.38
C SER A 62 31.03 6.27 -0.33
N ALA A 63 32.30 6.67 -0.16
CA ALA A 63 33.19 6.07 0.83
C ALA A 63 32.68 6.24 2.27
N GLU A 64 31.92 7.31 2.54
CA GLU A 64 31.28 7.53 3.84
C GLU A 64 30.14 6.54 4.08
N PHE A 65 29.36 6.24 3.04
CA PHE A 65 28.29 5.24 3.09
C PHE A 65 28.90 3.83 3.21
N ASP A 66 29.93 3.51 2.43
CA ASP A 66 30.63 2.23 2.50
C ASP A 66 31.26 1.98 3.88
N ALA A 67 31.81 3.02 4.52
CA ALA A 67 32.34 2.93 5.87
C ALA A 67 31.24 2.68 6.90
N PHE A 68 30.07 3.30 6.73
CA PHE A 68 28.91 3.09 7.56
C PHE A 68 28.34 1.67 7.42
N THR A 69 28.18 1.17 6.20
CA THR A 69 27.66 -0.17 5.94
C THR A 69 28.60 -1.24 6.48
N THR A 70 29.91 -1.05 6.30
CA THR A 70 30.96 -1.88 6.92
C THR A 70 30.86 -1.92 8.46
N GLN A 71 30.43 -0.82 9.10
CA GLN A 71 30.21 -0.79 10.55
C GLN A 71 29.03 -1.69 10.94
N ILE A 72 27.93 -1.64 10.19
CA ILE A 72 26.74 -2.47 10.41
C ILE A 72 27.05 -3.96 10.19
N GLU A 73 27.75 -4.30 9.10
CA GLU A 73 28.17 -5.68 8.79
C GLU A 73 29.00 -6.33 9.89
N ARG A 74 29.76 -5.53 10.65
CA ARG A 74 30.62 -6.02 11.73
C ARG A 74 29.88 -6.23 13.05
N LEU A 75 28.61 -5.85 13.15
CA LEU A 75 27.84 -6.04 14.36
C LEU A 75 27.57 -7.54 14.59
N PRO A 76 27.77 -8.05 15.83
CA PRO A 76 27.43 -9.44 16.14
C PRO A 76 25.95 -9.73 15.87
N GLY A 77 25.67 -10.82 15.16
CA GLY A 77 24.31 -11.26 14.82
C GLY A 77 23.69 -10.58 13.59
N VAL A 78 24.44 -9.73 12.88
CA VAL A 78 24.11 -9.33 11.50
C VAL A 78 24.67 -10.37 10.55
N ALA A 79 23.82 -10.98 9.72
CA ALA A 79 24.19 -12.08 8.84
C ALA A 79 24.46 -11.62 7.40
N LEU A 80 23.68 -10.65 6.91
CA LEU A 80 23.77 -10.12 5.56
C LEU A 80 23.49 -8.62 5.61
N VAL A 81 24.25 -7.85 4.83
CA VAL A 81 23.96 -6.45 4.54
C VAL A 81 24.07 -6.28 3.02
N GLU A 82 23.01 -5.77 2.43
CA GLU A 82 22.96 -5.36 1.03
C GLU A 82 22.73 -3.86 0.98
N THR A 83 23.38 -3.20 0.02
CA THR A 83 23.41 -1.75 0.00
C THR A 83 23.28 -1.27 -1.43
N GLU A 84 22.47 -0.26 -1.62
CA GLU A 84 22.36 0.41 -2.91
C GLU A 84 22.36 1.92 -2.67
N ARG A 85 23.02 2.65 -3.57
CA ARG A 85 22.99 4.10 -3.55
C ARG A 85 22.93 4.60 -4.98
N TRP A 86 21.84 5.26 -5.32
CA TRP A 86 21.55 5.67 -6.70
C TRP A 86 20.97 7.06 -6.76
N VAL A 87 20.90 7.63 -7.97
CA VAL A 87 20.03 8.76 -8.29
C VAL A 87 19.07 8.36 -9.39
N GLU A 88 17.89 8.97 -9.37
CA GLU A 88 16.86 8.74 -10.39
C GLU A 88 16.85 9.86 -11.43
N ALA A 89 16.57 9.47 -12.67
CA ALA A 89 16.27 10.42 -13.74
C ALA A 89 14.87 11.03 -13.53
N PRO A 90 14.64 12.30 -13.89
CA PRO A 90 15.58 13.26 -14.48
C PRO A 90 16.29 14.13 -13.45
N ALA A 91 16.04 13.94 -12.15
CA ALA A 91 16.52 14.82 -11.09
C ALA A 91 18.05 14.72 -10.91
N PHE A 92 18.61 13.51 -10.92
CA PHE A 92 20.05 13.18 -10.82
C PHE A 92 20.83 13.81 -9.64
N TRP A 93 20.17 14.54 -8.74
CA TRP A 93 20.81 15.43 -7.76
C TRP A 93 20.71 14.95 -6.31
N THR A 94 19.70 14.16 -5.96
CA THR A 94 19.42 13.73 -4.58
C THR A 94 19.60 12.22 -4.58
N PRO A 95 20.69 11.72 -4.00
CA PRO A 95 20.92 10.30 -3.93
C PRO A 95 19.93 9.64 -2.95
N THR A 96 19.36 8.53 -3.37
CA THR A 96 18.65 7.60 -2.49
C THR A 96 19.67 6.58 -2.01
N SER A 97 19.69 6.31 -0.71
CA SER A 97 20.54 5.27 -0.11
C SER A 97 19.64 4.23 0.54
N LEU A 98 19.83 2.97 0.18
CA LEU A 98 19.13 1.82 0.74
C LEU A 98 20.14 0.92 1.46
N LEU A 99 19.77 0.50 2.66
CA LEU A 99 20.48 -0.53 3.40
C LEU A 99 19.47 -1.61 3.79
N SER A 100 19.69 -2.81 3.28
CA SER A 100 18.95 -4.01 3.66
C SER A 100 19.81 -4.87 4.58
N ALA A 101 19.31 -5.31 5.73
CA ALA A 101 20.06 -6.14 6.65
C ALA A 101 19.25 -7.32 7.19
N VAL A 102 19.87 -8.50 7.24
CA VAL A 102 19.34 -9.68 7.91
C VAL A 102 19.99 -9.80 9.28
N VAL A 103 19.18 -9.82 10.33
CA VAL A 103 19.66 -9.79 11.72
C VAL A 103 18.95 -10.81 12.61
N ASP A 104 19.69 -11.34 13.57
CA ASP A 104 19.10 -12.10 14.67
C ASP A 104 18.37 -11.16 15.65
N VAL A 105 17.25 -11.62 16.22
CA VAL A 105 16.46 -10.86 17.19
C VAL A 105 17.29 -10.31 18.37
N THR A 106 18.29 -11.05 18.84
CA THR A 106 19.16 -10.62 19.94
C THR A 106 20.12 -9.49 19.55
N ALA A 107 20.39 -9.33 18.25
CA ALA A 107 21.25 -8.29 17.70
C ALA A 107 20.51 -6.99 17.36
N LEU A 108 19.17 -7.04 17.20
CA LEU A 108 18.35 -5.90 16.82
C LEU A 108 18.58 -4.65 17.71
N PRO A 109 18.62 -4.72 19.06
CA PRO A 109 18.90 -3.54 19.89
C PRO A 109 20.30 -2.96 19.67
N GLY A 110 21.28 -3.79 19.31
CA GLY A 110 22.62 -3.36 18.96
C GLY A 110 22.65 -2.60 17.64
N LEU A 111 21.95 -3.10 16.63
CA LEU A 111 21.79 -2.44 15.34
C LEU A 111 21.09 -1.09 15.48
N LEU A 112 19.94 -1.04 16.16
CA LEU A 112 19.18 0.21 16.33
C LEU A 112 20.00 1.29 17.05
N ARG A 113 20.74 0.93 18.10
CA ARG A 113 21.67 1.86 18.77
C ARG A 113 22.77 2.36 17.84
N THR A 114 23.32 1.47 17.01
CA THR A 114 24.37 1.84 16.05
C THR A 114 23.83 2.81 15.00
N ALA A 115 22.64 2.52 14.44
CA ALA A 115 21.94 3.40 13.52
C ALA A 115 21.68 4.78 14.15
N CYS A 116 21.16 4.84 15.38
CA CYS A 116 20.92 6.09 16.11
C CYS A 116 22.20 6.92 16.37
N SER A 117 23.34 6.24 16.58
CA SER A 117 24.63 6.88 16.91
C SER A 117 25.53 7.16 15.71
N THR A 118 25.05 6.90 14.48
CA THR A 118 25.86 7.04 13.28
C THR A 118 26.26 8.50 13.04
N VAL A 119 27.46 8.69 12.51
CA VAL A 119 27.95 9.99 12.03
C VAL A 119 27.61 10.25 10.56
N TYR A 120 26.99 9.27 9.88
CA TYR A 120 26.59 9.38 8.50
C TYR A 120 25.47 10.43 8.33
N ALA A 121 25.73 11.43 7.50
CA ALA A 121 24.96 12.67 7.47
C ALA A 121 23.83 12.70 6.42
N GLU A 122 23.68 11.67 5.61
CA GLU A 122 22.60 11.59 4.62
C GLU A 122 21.49 10.63 5.09
N PRO A 123 20.23 10.84 4.67
CA PRO A 123 19.16 9.89 4.95
C PRO A 123 19.42 8.54 4.28
N VAL A 124 19.11 7.47 4.99
CA VAL A 124 19.17 6.09 4.51
C VAL A 124 17.80 5.46 4.73
N THR A 125 17.26 4.82 3.70
CA THR A 125 16.12 3.92 3.79
C THR A 125 16.63 2.56 4.25
N TRP A 126 15.94 1.96 5.21
CA TRP A 126 16.30 0.69 5.83
C TRP A 126 15.25 -0.35 5.52
N SER A 127 15.70 -1.54 5.15
CA SER A 127 14.89 -2.76 5.16
C SER A 127 15.57 -3.75 6.11
N LEU A 128 14.93 -4.07 7.22
CA LEU A 128 15.44 -4.99 8.22
C LEU A 128 14.63 -6.27 8.16
N ARG A 129 15.30 -7.41 7.99
CA ARG A 129 14.72 -8.72 8.16
C ARG A 129 15.25 -9.34 9.44
N VAL A 130 14.38 -9.54 10.41
CA VAL A 130 14.74 -10.06 11.73
C VAL A 130 14.30 -11.51 11.83
N SER A 131 15.27 -12.41 11.98
CA SER A 131 15.00 -13.81 12.27
C SER A 131 14.91 -14.01 13.78
N THR A 132 13.86 -14.68 14.22
CA THR A 132 13.60 -14.94 15.64
C THR A 132 13.95 -16.38 16.02
N ALA A 133 13.88 -16.70 17.31
CA ALA A 133 14.25 -18.03 17.81
C ALA A 133 13.19 -19.11 17.50
N ALA A 134 11.92 -18.72 17.36
CA ALA A 134 10.82 -19.60 16.98
C ALA A 134 10.56 -19.60 15.46
N ASP A 135 11.61 -19.36 14.65
CA ASP A 135 11.59 -19.35 13.19
C ASP A 135 10.63 -18.32 12.56
N ALA A 136 10.17 -17.31 13.30
CA ALA A 136 9.43 -16.19 12.71
C ALA A 136 10.41 -15.24 11.99
N GLU A 137 9.92 -14.60 10.93
CA GLU A 137 10.65 -13.60 10.18
C GLU A 137 9.89 -12.27 10.21
N VAL A 138 10.50 -11.22 10.74
CA VAL A 138 9.87 -9.89 10.80
C VAL A 138 10.59 -8.94 9.85
N SER A 139 9.89 -8.48 8.81
CA SER A 139 10.42 -7.50 7.86
C SER A 139 9.93 -6.10 8.20
N MET A 140 10.84 -5.19 8.51
CA MET A 140 10.54 -3.81 8.92
C MET A 140 11.20 -2.82 7.98
N HIS A 141 10.53 -1.72 7.69
CA HIS A 141 11.06 -0.63 6.88
C HIS A 141 11.04 0.67 7.67
N ALA A 142 12.12 1.44 7.57
CA ALA A 142 12.22 2.75 8.19
C ALA A 142 13.10 3.67 7.36
N THR A 143 12.94 4.97 7.56
CA THR A 143 13.93 5.95 7.12
C THR A 143 14.67 6.48 8.34
N SER A 144 15.96 6.75 8.20
CA SER A 144 16.69 7.53 9.21
C SER A 144 16.26 8.99 9.08
N ASP A 145 15.62 9.56 10.09
CA ASP A 145 15.17 10.95 10.04
C ASP A 145 16.37 11.90 9.85
N ALA A 146 16.28 12.77 8.85
CA ALA A 146 17.28 13.77 8.52
C ALA A 146 16.94 15.17 9.07
N THR A 147 15.69 15.41 9.52
CA THR A 147 15.25 16.75 9.98
C THR A 147 15.49 17.00 11.46
N GLY A 148 15.72 15.96 12.28
CA GLY A 148 16.06 16.13 13.70
C GLY A 148 14.94 16.78 14.52
N GLU A 149 13.69 16.72 14.05
CA GLU A 149 12.54 17.28 14.78
C GLU A 149 12.05 16.35 15.91
N ALA A 150 12.49 15.09 15.92
CA ALA A 150 12.26 14.16 17.03
C ALA A 150 13.33 14.32 18.13
N LEU A 151 13.08 15.21 19.10
CA LEU A 151 13.65 15.21 20.47
C LEU A 151 15.07 14.64 20.64
N GLY A 152 16.07 15.32 20.07
CA GLY A 152 17.50 15.09 20.34
C GLY A 152 18.33 14.95 19.08
N ASP A 153 19.62 15.26 19.16
CA ASP A 153 20.58 15.21 18.04
C ASP A 153 20.83 13.80 17.45
N ALA A 154 19.92 12.84 17.64
CA ALA A 154 20.08 11.43 17.27
C ALA A 154 19.19 11.06 16.06
N ARG A 155 19.84 10.59 14.98
CA ARG A 155 19.18 10.14 13.74
C ARG A 155 18.79 8.67 13.87
N CYS A 156 17.73 8.42 14.63
CA CYS A 156 17.21 7.07 14.84
C CYS A 156 16.33 6.58 13.68
N LEU A 157 16.18 5.26 13.59
CA LEU A 157 15.16 4.65 12.73
C LEU A 157 13.79 4.88 13.35
N VAL A 158 12.86 5.39 12.56
CA VAL A 158 11.49 5.64 12.99
C VAL A 158 10.58 4.67 12.24
N PHE A 159 10.01 3.72 12.98
CA PHE A 159 9.06 2.73 12.45
C PHE A 159 7.59 3.11 12.73
N GLY A 160 7.35 4.03 13.67
CA GLY A 160 6.01 4.31 14.20
C GLY A 160 5.59 3.39 15.36
N TYR A 161 6.39 2.38 15.71
CA TYR A 161 6.18 1.45 16.82
C TYR A 161 7.50 1.05 17.51
N ASP A 162 7.42 0.44 18.69
CA ASP A 162 8.55 -0.22 19.35
C ASP A 162 8.89 -1.54 18.62
N ALA A 163 9.89 -1.46 17.74
CA ALA A 163 10.36 -2.60 16.95
C ALA A 163 10.90 -3.76 17.81
N VAL A 164 11.55 -3.48 18.94
CA VAL A 164 12.15 -4.55 19.77
C VAL A 164 11.06 -5.28 20.54
N GLY A 165 10.13 -4.52 21.14
CA GLY A 165 8.98 -5.09 21.84
C GLY A 165 8.11 -5.92 20.89
N LEU A 166 7.77 -5.36 19.73
CA LEU A 166 6.90 -6.01 18.77
C LEU A 166 7.50 -7.28 18.17
N VAL A 167 8.78 -7.28 17.78
CA VAL A 167 9.43 -8.50 17.25
C VAL A 167 9.46 -9.62 18.29
N HIS A 168 9.73 -9.29 19.56
CA HIS A 168 9.69 -10.30 20.63
C HIS A 168 8.28 -10.88 20.81
N GLU A 169 7.26 -10.03 20.74
CA GLU A 169 5.89 -10.47 20.90
C GLU A 169 5.41 -11.29 19.70
N LEU A 170 5.79 -10.94 18.47
CA LEU A 170 5.52 -11.74 17.27
C LEU A 170 6.16 -13.13 17.34
N ASP A 171 7.41 -13.24 17.83
CA ASP A 171 8.08 -14.53 18.06
C ASP A 171 7.29 -15.43 19.03
N ARG A 172 6.63 -14.83 20.02
CA ARG A 172 5.80 -15.54 21.02
C ARG A 172 4.42 -15.90 20.47
N ALA A 173 3.75 -14.94 19.85
CA ALA A 173 2.35 -15.04 19.45
C ALA A 173 2.18 -15.84 18.16
N ALA A 174 3.10 -15.70 17.21
CA ALA A 174 2.96 -16.26 15.86
C ALA A 174 4.27 -16.90 15.37
N PRO A 175 4.73 -17.98 16.03
CA PRO A 175 5.97 -18.66 15.66
C PRO A 175 5.91 -19.18 14.22
N GLY A 176 7.03 -19.08 13.51
CA GLY A 176 7.17 -19.59 12.13
C GLY A 176 6.50 -18.75 11.04
N LEU A 177 5.89 -17.60 11.35
CA LEU A 177 5.30 -16.72 10.34
C LEU A 177 6.30 -15.67 9.84
N ALA A 178 6.22 -15.37 8.53
CA ALA A 178 6.86 -14.19 7.95
C ALA A 178 5.89 -13.01 7.92
N ILE A 179 6.15 -11.97 8.72
CA ILE A 179 5.26 -10.82 8.92
C ILE A 179 5.99 -9.50 8.66
N GLN A 180 5.33 -8.57 7.98
CA GLN A 180 5.74 -7.18 7.84
C GLN A 180 4.80 -6.28 8.65
N PRO A 181 5.23 -5.79 9.83
CA PRO A 181 4.50 -4.78 10.56
C PRO A 181 4.75 -3.38 9.97
N LEU A 182 3.68 -2.60 9.81
CA LEU A 182 3.75 -1.17 9.46
C LEU A 182 2.62 -0.38 10.12
N VAL A 183 2.81 0.92 10.31
CA VAL A 183 1.72 1.84 10.67
C VAL A 183 1.23 2.51 9.39
N LEU A 184 -0.05 2.38 9.09
CA LEU A 184 -0.70 3.02 7.96
C LEU A 184 -0.95 4.51 8.23
N GLU A 185 -1.25 5.28 7.19
CA GLU A 185 -1.49 6.74 7.30
C GLU A 185 -2.66 7.09 8.24
N ASN A 186 -3.60 6.17 8.45
CA ASN A 186 -4.74 6.29 9.35
C ASN A 186 -4.43 5.79 10.78
N GLU A 187 -3.15 5.69 11.16
CA GLU A 187 -2.68 5.22 12.48
C GLU A 187 -3.03 3.76 12.81
N THR A 188 -3.45 2.96 11.83
CA THR A 188 -3.70 1.51 11.98
C THR A 188 -2.39 0.74 11.99
N LEU A 189 -2.24 -0.19 12.93
CA LEU A 189 -1.12 -1.14 12.93
C LEU A 189 -1.45 -2.31 12.00
N ALA A 190 -0.76 -2.42 10.87
CA ALA A 190 -0.96 -3.49 9.92
C ALA A 190 0.10 -4.59 10.06
N PHE A 191 -0.34 -5.85 10.03
CA PHE A 191 0.49 -7.04 9.92
C PHE A 191 0.24 -7.70 8.56
N VAL A 192 1.20 -7.56 7.66
CA VAL A 192 1.15 -8.18 6.32
C VAL A 192 1.90 -9.50 6.35
N ALA A 193 1.22 -10.60 6.09
CA ALA A 193 1.88 -11.90 5.94
C ALA A 193 2.59 -11.99 4.59
N LEU A 194 3.89 -12.29 4.62
CA LEU A 194 4.77 -12.32 3.45
C LEU A 194 4.85 -13.70 2.79
N ASP A 195 4.30 -14.73 3.42
CA ASP A 195 4.37 -16.10 2.92
C ASP A 195 3.72 -16.25 1.54
N GLU A 196 4.51 -16.65 0.55
CA GLU A 196 4.06 -16.90 -0.83
C GLU A 196 3.31 -18.23 -0.99
N GLU A 197 3.40 -19.16 -0.03
CA GLU A 197 2.74 -20.47 -0.16
C GLU A 197 1.27 -20.43 0.30
N PRO A 198 0.28 -20.66 -0.60
CA PRO A 198 -1.16 -20.56 -0.32
C PRO A 198 -1.78 -21.83 0.29
N SER A 199 -0.98 -22.73 0.86
CA SER A 199 -1.41 -24.13 1.02
C SER A 199 -2.24 -24.43 2.28
N GLY A 200 -2.55 -23.45 3.13
CA GLY A 200 -3.25 -23.65 4.42
C GLY A 200 -4.45 -22.74 4.73
N GLY A 201 -4.79 -21.79 3.85
CA GLY A 201 -5.78 -20.75 4.13
C GLY A 201 -5.37 -19.82 5.27
N PHE A 202 -6.29 -18.97 5.74
CA PHE A 202 -6.00 -17.95 6.75
C PHE A 202 -5.82 -18.47 8.19
N SER A 203 -6.07 -19.77 8.44
CA SER A 203 -6.03 -20.34 9.81
C SER A 203 -4.68 -20.15 10.53
N ARG A 204 -3.58 -20.07 9.78
CA ARG A 204 -2.23 -19.79 10.30
C ARG A 204 -2.09 -18.39 10.92
N LEU A 205 -2.97 -17.45 10.56
CA LEU A 205 -2.94 -16.06 11.01
C LEU A 205 -3.85 -15.82 12.23
N LEU A 206 -4.64 -16.82 12.65
CA LEU A 206 -5.48 -16.71 13.85
C LEU A 206 -4.72 -16.34 15.12
N PRO A 207 -3.46 -16.76 15.34
CA PRO A 207 -2.71 -16.30 16.51
C PRO A 207 -2.50 -14.78 16.54
N LEU A 208 -2.42 -14.10 15.39
CA LEU A 208 -2.35 -12.63 15.35
C LEU A 208 -3.66 -11.97 15.79
N VAL A 209 -4.80 -12.59 15.47
CA VAL A 209 -6.12 -12.16 15.93
C VAL A 209 -6.23 -12.38 17.44
N GLU A 210 -5.86 -13.57 17.92
CA GLU A 210 -5.89 -13.96 19.33
C GLU A 210 -5.03 -13.03 20.21
N HIS A 211 -3.84 -12.66 19.74
CA HIS A 211 -2.88 -11.84 20.47
C HIS A 211 -2.90 -10.35 20.08
N CYS A 212 -3.97 -9.87 19.43
CA CYS A 212 -4.09 -8.49 18.95
C CYS A 212 -3.75 -7.43 20.02
N ALA A 213 -4.34 -7.54 21.22
CA ALA A 213 -4.08 -6.61 22.31
C ALA A 213 -2.62 -6.65 22.82
N ASP A 214 -2.02 -7.84 22.89
CA ASP A 214 -0.63 -8.02 23.32
C ASP A 214 0.33 -7.39 22.28
N LEU A 215 0.04 -7.59 20.99
CA LEU A 215 0.82 -7.04 19.88
C LEU A 215 0.78 -5.51 19.85
N VAL A 216 -0.41 -4.91 20.04
CA VAL A 216 -0.56 -3.44 20.13
C VAL A 216 0.21 -2.88 21.33
N ALA A 217 0.12 -3.55 22.49
CA ALA A 217 0.86 -3.15 23.68
C ALA A 217 2.38 -3.27 23.49
N ALA A 218 2.85 -4.34 22.85
CA ALA A 218 4.25 -4.57 22.54
C ALA A 218 4.80 -3.59 21.49
N ALA A 219 3.96 -3.13 20.58
CA ALA A 219 4.26 -2.05 19.64
C ALA A 219 4.34 -0.67 20.32
N GLY A 220 3.94 -0.56 21.59
CA GLY A 220 3.94 0.70 22.34
C GLY A 220 2.90 1.71 21.85
N LEU A 221 1.82 1.24 21.23
CA LEU A 221 0.75 2.05 20.66
C LEU A 221 -0.42 2.26 21.65
N ASP A 222 -1.40 3.08 21.26
CA ASP A 222 -2.63 3.24 22.04
C ASP A 222 -3.37 1.89 22.11
N PRO A 223 -3.92 1.49 23.28
CA PRO A 223 -4.59 0.19 23.42
C PRO A 223 -5.86 0.05 22.56
N ASN A 224 -6.37 1.13 21.96
CA ASN A 224 -7.49 1.10 21.03
C ASN A 224 -7.05 1.26 19.57
N THR A 225 -5.73 1.26 19.29
CA THR A 225 -5.23 1.31 17.93
C THR A 225 -5.81 0.13 17.13
N PRO A 226 -6.51 0.40 16.00
CA PRO A 226 -7.00 -0.65 15.12
C PRO A 226 -5.84 -1.46 14.57
N VAL A 227 -6.09 -2.75 14.36
CA VAL A 227 -5.14 -3.69 13.77
C VAL A 227 -5.68 -4.20 12.45
N GLU A 228 -4.89 -4.09 11.40
CA GLU A 228 -5.13 -4.75 10.13
C GLU A 228 -4.30 -6.02 10.04
N ILE A 229 -4.91 -7.15 9.69
CA ILE A 229 -4.19 -8.39 9.36
C ILE A 229 -4.47 -8.69 7.90
N SER A 230 -3.41 -8.71 7.09
CA SER A 230 -3.51 -8.75 5.64
C SER A 230 -2.63 -9.85 5.04
N SER A 231 -3.20 -10.61 4.11
CA SER A 231 -2.57 -11.67 3.35
C SER A 231 -3.42 -12.00 2.12
N PRO A 232 -2.93 -12.86 1.20
CA PRO A 232 -3.73 -13.36 0.10
C PRO A 232 -4.99 -14.16 0.50
N ASP A 233 -5.12 -14.60 1.76
CA ASP A 233 -6.28 -15.38 2.22
C ASP A 233 -7.06 -14.71 3.37
N LEU A 234 -6.54 -13.61 3.92
CA LEU A 234 -7.15 -12.89 5.04
C LEU A 234 -6.98 -11.39 4.85
N GLY A 235 -8.06 -10.64 4.97
CA GLY A 235 -7.98 -9.19 5.16
C GLY A 235 -9.02 -8.78 6.19
N VAL A 236 -8.60 -8.38 7.37
CA VAL A 236 -9.51 -7.92 8.42
C VAL A 236 -8.92 -6.69 9.10
N VAL A 237 -9.79 -5.77 9.47
CA VAL A 237 -9.49 -4.68 10.39
C VAL A 237 -10.34 -4.92 11.63
N LEU A 238 -9.70 -4.94 12.79
CA LEU A 238 -10.36 -5.15 14.08
C LEU A 238 -9.75 -4.24 15.14
N THR A 239 -10.52 -3.87 16.14
CA THR A 239 -9.95 -3.29 17.36
C THR A 239 -9.56 -4.41 18.35
N PRO A 240 -8.65 -4.14 19.30
CA PRO A 240 -8.23 -5.15 20.27
C PRO A 240 -9.38 -5.76 21.11
N ASP A 241 -10.47 -5.03 21.34
CA ASP A 241 -11.66 -5.51 22.04
C ASP A 241 -12.55 -6.45 21.22
N GLU A 242 -12.50 -6.40 19.89
CA GLU A 242 -13.22 -7.30 18.98
C GLU A 242 -12.47 -8.61 18.68
N SER A 243 -11.24 -8.75 19.19
CA SER A 243 -10.36 -9.91 18.92
C SER A 243 -11.02 -11.25 19.24
N GLY A 244 -11.83 -11.32 20.31
CA GLY A 244 -12.54 -12.52 20.71
C GLY A 244 -13.64 -12.92 19.74
N GLU A 245 -14.49 -11.98 19.31
CA GLU A 245 -15.55 -12.24 18.32
C GLU A 245 -14.96 -12.63 16.97
N TYR A 246 -13.93 -11.91 16.49
CA TYR A 246 -13.26 -12.24 15.24
C TYR A 246 -12.58 -13.61 15.29
N LEU A 247 -11.87 -13.93 16.38
CA LEU A 247 -11.22 -15.23 16.53
C LEU A 247 -12.23 -16.37 16.48
N ALA A 248 -13.36 -16.23 17.19
CA ALA A 248 -14.43 -17.23 17.18
C ALA A 248 -15.04 -17.41 15.79
N LEU A 249 -15.36 -16.31 15.10
CA LEU A 249 -15.89 -16.32 13.74
C LEU A 249 -14.93 -17.00 12.76
N LEU A 250 -13.68 -16.52 12.70
CA LEU A 250 -12.69 -17.01 11.74
C LEU A 250 -12.35 -18.48 11.98
N THR A 251 -12.28 -18.91 13.24
CA THR A 251 -12.11 -20.33 13.61
C THR A 251 -13.28 -21.18 13.11
N GLN A 252 -14.52 -20.73 13.31
CA GLN A 252 -15.70 -21.44 12.83
C GLN A 252 -15.74 -21.51 11.30
N LEU A 253 -15.46 -20.40 10.60
CA LEU A 253 -15.46 -20.35 9.15
C LEU A 253 -14.41 -21.30 8.54
N ALA A 254 -13.20 -21.31 9.08
CA ALA A 254 -12.14 -22.20 8.62
C ALA A 254 -12.44 -23.68 8.94
N GLY A 255 -12.89 -23.96 10.17
CA GLY A 255 -13.08 -25.34 10.65
C GLY A 255 -14.37 -26.01 10.17
N ASP A 256 -15.51 -25.35 10.35
CA ASP A 256 -16.83 -25.96 10.16
C ASP A 256 -17.39 -25.75 8.75
N HIS A 257 -16.95 -24.68 8.08
CA HIS A 257 -17.49 -24.26 6.79
C HIS A 257 -16.48 -24.30 5.64
N ALA A 258 -15.25 -24.76 5.91
CA ALA A 258 -14.18 -24.90 4.93
C ALA A 258 -13.92 -23.62 4.11
N VAL A 259 -14.08 -22.45 4.74
CA VAL A 259 -13.73 -21.16 4.14
C VAL A 259 -12.22 -21.09 4.01
N ARG A 260 -11.73 -20.85 2.80
CA ARG A 260 -10.28 -20.79 2.49
C ARG A 260 -9.73 -19.38 2.64
N SER A 261 -10.53 -18.40 2.24
CA SER A 261 -10.15 -16.99 2.24
C SER A 261 -11.30 -16.12 2.74
N PHE A 262 -10.99 -15.09 3.53
CA PHE A 262 -11.95 -14.18 4.14
C PHE A 262 -11.42 -12.75 4.11
N TRP A 263 -12.20 -11.82 3.55
CA TRP A 263 -11.89 -10.39 3.60
C TRP A 263 -13.09 -9.62 4.12
N SER A 264 -12.86 -8.75 5.09
CA SER A 264 -13.83 -7.81 5.65
C SER A 264 -13.24 -6.42 5.55
N SER A 265 -13.81 -5.61 4.66
CA SER A 265 -13.42 -4.20 4.51
C SER A 265 -14.43 -3.31 5.23
N PRO A 266 -14.01 -2.50 6.21
CA PRO A 266 -14.88 -1.52 6.85
C PRO A 266 -15.28 -0.42 5.86
N ALA A 267 -16.40 0.25 6.13
CA ALA A 267 -17.01 1.21 5.21
C ALA A 267 -16.11 2.41 4.87
N ASP A 268 -15.30 2.86 5.84
CA ASP A 268 -14.36 3.97 5.72
C ASP A 268 -13.16 3.67 4.81
N SER A 269 -12.81 2.39 4.63
CA SER A 269 -11.75 1.93 3.74
C SER A 269 -12.18 1.79 2.27
N GLN A 270 -13.48 1.87 1.97
CA GLN A 270 -14.05 1.59 0.64
C GLN A 270 -14.41 2.87 -0.12
N MET A 271 -14.14 2.90 -1.44
CA MET A 271 -14.45 4.06 -2.30
C MET A 271 -15.96 4.36 -2.38
N ASP A 272 -16.81 3.34 -2.26
CA ASP A 272 -18.27 3.48 -2.27
C ASP A 272 -18.89 3.69 -0.88
N GLY A 273 -18.04 3.74 0.16
CA GLY A 273 -18.45 3.94 1.55
C GLY A 273 -19.26 2.80 2.16
N SER A 274 -19.25 1.61 1.54
CA SER A 274 -20.04 0.46 2.00
C SER A 274 -19.13 -0.65 2.50
N ALA A 275 -19.34 -1.10 3.74
CA ALA A 275 -18.66 -2.27 4.25
C ALA A 275 -19.02 -3.50 3.40
N THR A 276 -18.04 -4.36 3.13
CA THR A 276 -18.25 -5.59 2.35
C THR A 276 -17.47 -6.75 2.95
N ILE A 277 -18.05 -7.94 2.85
CA ILE A 277 -17.37 -9.19 3.18
C ILE A 277 -17.23 -10.02 1.91
N GLN A 278 -16.06 -10.58 1.67
CA GLN A 278 -15.80 -11.52 0.59
C GLN A 278 -15.26 -12.83 1.16
N VAL A 279 -15.78 -13.96 0.67
CA VAL A 279 -15.38 -15.29 1.11
C VAL A 279 -15.12 -16.22 -0.08
N VAL A 280 -14.08 -17.05 0.04
CA VAL A 280 -13.84 -18.20 -0.85
C VAL A 280 -14.25 -19.46 -0.10
N ALA A 281 -15.34 -20.09 -0.52
CA ALA A 281 -15.92 -21.24 0.17
C ALA A 281 -16.76 -22.13 -0.77
N PRO A 282 -17.04 -23.39 -0.38
CA PRO A 282 -17.98 -24.24 -1.10
C PRO A 282 -19.39 -23.63 -1.20
N GLU A 283 -20.03 -23.72 -2.37
CA GLU A 283 -21.34 -23.09 -2.61
C GLU A 283 -22.46 -23.63 -1.71
N ASP A 284 -22.39 -24.91 -1.32
CA ASP A 284 -23.37 -25.57 -0.46
C ASP A 284 -23.34 -25.04 0.99
N GLN A 285 -22.27 -24.34 1.39
CA GLN A 285 -22.12 -23.73 2.72
C GLN A 285 -22.64 -22.29 2.79
N ARG A 286 -23.06 -21.68 1.67
CA ARG A 286 -23.42 -20.25 1.57
C ARG A 286 -24.31 -19.76 2.72
N THR A 287 -25.47 -20.39 2.91
CA THR A 287 -26.43 -19.97 3.94
C THR A 287 -25.88 -20.18 5.35
N ALA A 288 -25.08 -21.21 5.59
CA ALA A 288 -24.48 -21.46 6.90
C ALA A 288 -23.44 -20.38 7.23
N ILE A 289 -22.60 -20.01 6.26
CA ILE A 289 -21.59 -18.95 6.38
C ILE A 289 -22.24 -17.59 6.64
N GLU A 290 -23.25 -17.20 5.85
CA GLU A 290 -23.97 -15.94 6.04
C GLU A 290 -24.63 -15.86 7.44
N ASN A 291 -25.15 -16.98 7.95
CA ASN A 291 -25.73 -17.03 9.29
C ASN A 291 -24.67 -16.96 10.38
N ALA A 292 -23.51 -17.60 10.20
CA ALA A 292 -22.39 -17.53 11.14
C ALA A 292 -21.86 -16.09 11.25
N ILE A 293 -21.64 -15.42 10.12
CA ILE A 293 -21.19 -14.02 10.07
C ILE A 293 -22.20 -13.12 10.80
N ARG A 294 -23.50 -13.24 10.49
CA ARG A 294 -24.54 -12.42 11.14
C ARG A 294 -24.65 -12.65 12.65
N ALA A 295 -24.35 -13.87 13.11
CA ALA A 295 -24.40 -14.24 14.52
C ALA A 295 -23.12 -13.92 15.29
N SER A 296 -22.05 -13.50 14.62
CA SER A 296 -20.70 -13.37 15.20
C SER A 296 -20.55 -12.20 16.16
N GLY A 297 -21.35 -11.14 16.00
CA GLY A 297 -21.24 -9.92 16.81
C GLY A 297 -20.12 -8.97 16.41
N VAL A 298 -19.33 -9.28 15.36
CA VAL A 298 -18.33 -8.34 14.81
C VAL A 298 -19.01 -7.13 14.16
N GLU A 299 -18.36 -5.97 14.10
CA GLU A 299 -18.94 -4.76 13.50
C GLU A 299 -19.42 -4.97 12.05
N SER A 300 -18.69 -5.79 11.27
CA SER A 300 -19.04 -6.08 9.89
C SER A 300 -20.13 -7.15 9.69
N ALA A 301 -20.75 -7.67 10.76
CA ALA A 301 -21.70 -8.80 10.69
C ALA A 301 -22.92 -8.57 9.77
N ASP A 302 -23.34 -7.31 9.58
CA ASP A 302 -24.46 -6.93 8.72
C ASP A 302 -24.04 -6.54 7.29
N ALA A 303 -22.74 -6.59 6.97
CA ALA A 303 -22.23 -6.26 5.65
C ALA A 303 -22.68 -7.30 4.60
N PRO A 304 -22.92 -6.88 3.34
CA PRO A 304 -23.19 -7.82 2.25
C PRO A 304 -22.04 -8.81 2.07
N VAL A 305 -22.38 -10.10 1.98
CA VAL A 305 -21.41 -11.20 1.78
C VAL A 305 -21.35 -11.61 0.31
N GLY A 306 -20.20 -11.40 -0.32
CA GLY A 306 -19.86 -11.88 -1.65
C GLY A 306 -19.13 -13.22 -1.60
N PHE A 307 -19.47 -14.14 -2.50
CA PHE A 307 -18.83 -15.45 -2.61
C PHE A 307 -18.02 -15.52 -3.91
N ILE A 308 -16.76 -15.94 -3.79
CA ILE A 308 -15.84 -16.15 -4.90
C ILE A 308 -15.69 -17.65 -5.12
N GLU A 309 -15.76 -18.10 -6.38
CA GLU A 309 -15.56 -19.51 -6.72
C GLU A 309 -14.11 -19.94 -6.41
N PRO A 310 -13.90 -21.07 -5.72
CA PRO A 310 -12.58 -21.57 -5.34
C PRO A 310 -11.77 -22.17 -6.50
#